data_AF-A0A3C0J2F0-F1
#
_entry.id   AF-A0A3C0J2F0-F1
#
_cell.length_a   1.000
_cell.length_b   1.000
_cell.length_c   1.000
_cell.angle_alpha   90.00
_cell.angle_beta   90.00
_cell.angle_gamma   90.00
#
_symmetry.space_group_name_H-M   'P 1'
#
loop_
_entity.id
_entity.type
_entity.pdbx_description
1 polymer ?
#
loop_
_entity_poly.entity_id
_entity_poly.type
_entity_poly.pdbx_seq_one_letter_code
_entity_poly.pdbx_strand_id
1 'polypeptide(L)'
;VWGIMGPMSGLASTLAFVFVLRYGSAMIIYQEISLGDFVAFTSYLAMLVWPMIAVGWVINVVQRGYAALDRINKILNEAPEVADEPGAVDLPSVAGKIEFRNVTFSYSPELPPALSNVSFTVDAGKTLAIVGRTGSGKSTIVSLLTRLYNPPPGSVFIDGHDIRQVTLKSLRDQLGVVPQEAFLFSTTIGKNIAFASDDYPEKRIEHFAQVAQVHKD
;
A
#
# COMPACT_ATOMS: atom_id res chain seq x y z
N VAL A 1 -25.91 19.72 9.02
CA VAL A 1 -26.95 18.78 8.53
C VAL A 1 -27.45 17.85 9.62
N TRP A 2 -26.56 17.13 10.35
CA TRP A 2 -26.96 16.23 11.45
C TRP A 2 -27.80 16.88 12.56
N GLY A 3 -27.45 18.09 12.98
CA GLY A 3 -28.21 18.82 14.00
C GLY A 3 -29.64 19.21 13.62
N ILE A 4 -30.00 19.18 12.33
CA ILE A 4 -31.35 19.55 11.84
C ILE A 4 -32.19 18.31 11.51
N MET A 5 -31.57 17.23 11.02
CA MET A 5 -32.29 16.00 10.62
C MET A 5 -33.04 15.32 11.78
N GLY A 6 -32.41 15.22 12.95
CA GLY A 6 -33.04 14.66 14.15
C GLY A 6 -34.30 15.45 14.56
N PRO A 7 -34.19 16.77 14.82
CA PRO A 7 -35.34 17.60 15.13
C PRO A 7 -36.43 17.60 14.04
N MET A 8 -36.06 17.66 12.77
CA MET A 8 -37.04 17.65 11.66
C MET A 8 -37.79 16.33 11.56
N SER A 9 -37.11 15.18 11.69
CA SER A 9 -37.77 13.87 11.70
C SER A 9 -38.68 13.68 12.91
N GLY A 10 -38.27 14.18 14.08
CA GLY A 10 -39.09 14.20 15.29
C GLY A 10 -40.34 15.07 15.15
N LEU A 11 -40.20 16.27 14.56
CA LEU A 11 -41.32 17.15 14.27
C LEU A 11 -42.30 16.52 13.28
N ALA A 12 -41.80 15.94 12.19
CA ALA A 12 -42.65 15.24 11.20
C ALA A 12 -43.41 14.07 11.84
N SER A 13 -42.72 13.28 12.67
CA SER A 13 -43.34 12.16 13.39
C SER A 13 -44.42 12.65 14.37
N THR A 14 -44.12 13.71 15.12
CA THR A 14 -45.06 14.31 16.08
C THR A 14 -46.30 14.84 15.37
N LEU A 15 -46.14 15.55 14.24
CA LEU A 15 -47.26 16.01 13.42
C LEU A 15 -48.10 14.85 12.85
N ALA A 16 -47.44 13.77 12.42
CA ALA A 16 -48.14 12.56 11.97
C ALA A 16 -48.97 11.95 13.11
N PHE A 17 -48.42 11.84 14.33
CA PHE A 17 -49.17 11.35 15.49
C PHE A 17 -50.33 12.27 15.88
N VAL A 18 -50.15 13.60 15.83
CA VAL A 18 -51.24 14.56 16.09
C VAL A 18 -52.36 14.40 15.07
N PHE A 19 -52.02 14.23 13.79
CA PHE A 19 -53.00 13.99 12.73
C PHE A 19 -53.77 12.69 12.97
N VAL A 20 -53.07 11.59 13.25
CA VAL A 20 -53.71 10.30 13.57
C VAL A 20 -54.60 10.42 14.80
N LEU A 21 -54.14 11.08 15.84
CA LEU A 21 -54.94 11.28 17.05
C LEU A 21 -56.20 12.10 16.75
N ARG A 22 -56.10 13.17 15.94
CA ARG A 22 -57.23 14.06 15.64
C ARG A 22 -58.28 13.41 14.73
N TYR A 23 -57.86 12.70 13.69
CA TYR A 23 -58.75 12.10 12.70
C TYR A 23 -59.14 10.67 13.05
N GLY A 24 -58.19 9.86 13.52
CA GLY A 24 -58.45 8.49 13.94
C GLY A 24 -59.38 8.41 15.14
N SER A 25 -59.29 9.33 16.11
CA SER A 25 -60.27 9.39 17.20
C SER A 25 -61.68 9.73 16.72
N ALA A 26 -61.81 10.62 15.72
CA ALA A 26 -63.11 10.94 15.13
C ALA A 26 -63.71 9.72 14.41
N MET A 27 -62.91 8.96 13.64
CA MET A 27 -63.36 7.73 12.97
C MET A 27 -63.81 6.65 13.96
N ILE A 28 -63.16 6.55 15.13
CA ILE A 28 -63.61 5.65 16.21
C ILE A 28 -64.99 6.08 16.73
N ILE A 29 -65.21 7.38 16.94
CA ILE A 29 -66.50 7.92 17.44
C ILE A 29 -67.63 7.66 16.44
N TYR A 30 -67.37 7.80 15.14
CA TYR A 30 -68.34 7.52 14.07
C TYR A 30 -68.46 6.02 13.72
N GLN A 31 -67.77 5.13 14.44
CA GLN A 31 -67.76 3.67 14.23
C GLN A 31 -67.30 3.22 12.84
N GLU A 32 -66.46 4.02 12.16
CA GLU A 32 -65.89 3.66 10.86
C GLU A 32 -64.72 2.68 10.99
N ILE A 33 -64.00 2.71 12.12
CA ILE A 33 -62.86 1.83 12.44
C ILE A 33 -62.97 1.33 13.89
N SER A 34 -62.36 0.18 14.19
CA SER A 34 -62.28 -0.32 15.57
C SER A 34 -61.14 0.34 16.36
N LEU A 35 -61.21 0.25 17.69
CA LEU A 35 -60.10 0.66 18.55
C LEU A 35 -58.81 -0.15 18.28
N GLY A 36 -58.96 -1.43 17.90
CA GLY A 36 -57.82 -2.28 17.53
C GLY A 36 -57.13 -1.81 16.25
N ASP A 37 -57.90 -1.41 15.24
CA ASP A 37 -57.37 -0.88 13.98
C ASP A 37 -56.58 0.41 14.20
N PHE A 38 -57.09 1.29 15.06
CA PHE A 38 -56.40 2.52 15.45
C PHE A 38 -55.05 2.22 16.12
N VAL A 39 -55.02 1.34 17.12
CA VAL A 39 -53.78 0.97 17.82
C VAL A 39 -52.77 0.29 16.89
N ALA A 40 -53.24 -0.59 15.99
CA ALA A 40 -52.40 -1.26 15.01
C ALA A 40 -51.75 -0.25 14.05
N PHE A 41 -52.56 0.69 13.52
CA PHE A 41 -52.07 1.73 12.62
C PHE A 41 -51.05 2.66 13.28
N THR A 42 -51.32 3.13 14.50
CA THR A 42 -50.39 3.97 15.27
C THR A 42 -49.07 3.22 15.53
N SER A 43 -49.14 1.91 15.80
CA SER A 43 -47.95 1.08 16.02
C SER A 43 -47.10 0.92 14.75
N TYR A 44 -47.75 0.70 13.59
CA TYR A 44 -47.04 0.65 12.31
C TYR A 44 -46.38 1.98 11.93
N LEU A 45 -47.03 3.11 12.22
CA LEU A 45 -46.41 4.43 12.02
C LEU A 45 -45.20 4.62 12.92
N ALA A 46 -45.28 4.24 14.20
CA ALA A 46 -44.14 4.31 15.11
C ALA A 46 -42.95 3.48 14.61
N MET A 47 -43.22 2.26 14.09
CA MET A 47 -42.19 1.40 13.51
C MET A 47 -41.53 2.02 12.26
N LEU A 48 -42.23 2.86 11.51
CA LEU A 48 -41.73 3.46 10.27
C LEU A 48 -40.76 4.63 10.52
N VAL A 49 -40.81 5.26 11.69
CA VAL A 49 -39.97 6.44 12.00
C VAL A 49 -38.48 6.11 11.92
N TRP A 50 -38.04 4.99 12.50
CA TRP A 50 -36.61 4.63 12.53
C TRP A 50 -36.04 4.28 11.14
N PRO A 51 -36.69 3.43 10.32
CA PRO A 51 -36.26 3.18 8.94
C PRO A 51 -36.11 4.46 8.11
N MET A 52 -37.02 5.42 8.26
CA MET A 52 -36.95 6.71 7.55
C MET A 52 -35.70 7.52 7.91
N ILE A 53 -35.32 7.54 9.20
CA ILE A 53 -34.09 8.19 9.66
C ILE A 53 -32.86 7.40 9.18
N ALA A 54 -32.93 6.07 9.26
CA ALA A 54 -31.84 5.17 8.90
C ALA A 54 -31.44 5.31 7.42
N VAL A 55 -32.39 5.50 6.50
CA VAL A 55 -32.10 5.72 5.06
C VAL A 55 -31.12 6.87 4.85
N GLY A 56 -31.32 8.00 5.51
CA GLY A 56 -30.42 9.15 5.41
C GLY A 56 -29.01 8.82 5.93
N TRP A 57 -28.91 8.09 7.03
CA TRP A 57 -27.62 7.64 7.56
C TRP A 57 -26.92 6.64 6.63
N VAL A 58 -27.66 5.64 6.10
CA VAL A 58 -27.14 4.64 5.17
C VAL A 58 -26.57 5.31 3.91
N ILE A 59 -27.29 6.27 3.32
CA ILE A 59 -26.80 7.02 2.15
C ILE A 59 -25.45 7.70 2.46
N ASN A 60 -25.35 8.34 3.63
CA ASN A 60 -24.10 8.99 4.05
C ASN A 60 -22.95 7.99 4.25
N VAL A 61 -23.22 6.82 4.84
CA VAL A 61 -22.22 5.76 5.01
C VAL A 61 -21.76 5.23 3.65
N VAL A 62 -22.70 4.94 2.75
CA VAL A 62 -22.43 4.44 1.41
C VAL A 62 -21.61 5.44 0.60
N GLN A 63 -21.95 6.73 0.65
CA GLN A 63 -21.18 7.78 -0.02
C GLN A 63 -19.73 7.86 0.49
N ARG A 64 -19.51 7.81 1.81
CA ARG A 64 -18.16 7.76 2.38
C ARG A 64 -17.42 6.48 1.98
N GLY A 65 -18.13 5.35 1.92
CA GLY A 65 -17.60 4.07 1.47
C GLY A 65 -17.09 4.14 0.03
N TYR A 66 -17.88 4.68 -0.90
CA TYR A 66 -17.46 4.88 -2.28
C TYR A 66 -16.22 5.76 -2.41
N ALA A 67 -16.14 6.86 -1.66
CA ALA A 67 -14.96 7.73 -1.68
C ALA A 67 -13.69 7.04 -1.14
N ALA A 68 -13.83 6.17 -0.13
CA ALA A 68 -12.72 5.36 0.37
C ALA A 68 -12.30 4.29 -0.64
N LEU A 69 -13.26 3.62 -1.27
CA LEU A 69 -13.01 2.62 -2.31
C LEU A 69 -12.29 3.23 -3.52
N ASP A 70 -12.67 4.44 -3.95
CA ASP A 70 -11.96 5.14 -5.03
C ASP A 70 -10.47 5.34 -4.71
N ARG A 71 -10.13 5.73 -3.47
CA ARG A 71 -8.72 5.89 -3.04
C ARG A 71 -7.97 4.56 -3.00
N ILE A 72 -8.62 3.50 -2.51
CA ILE A 72 -8.02 2.16 -2.48
C ILE A 72 -7.76 1.68 -3.91
N ASN A 73 -8.74 1.83 -4.80
CA ASN A 73 -8.62 1.43 -6.19
C ASN A 73 -7.53 2.21 -6.93
N LYS A 74 -7.32 3.49 -6.60
CA LYS A 74 -6.18 4.26 -7.15
C LYS A 74 -4.83 3.61 -6.81
N ILE A 75 -4.66 3.15 -5.58
CA ILE A 75 -3.41 2.48 -5.16
C ILE A 75 -3.30 1.09 -5.80
N LEU A 76 -4.38 0.31 -5.81
CA LEU A 76 -4.37 -1.05 -6.34
C LEU A 76 -4.20 -1.12 -7.86
N ASN A 77 -4.66 -0.09 -8.58
CA ASN A 77 -4.57 -0.01 -10.04
C ASN A 77 -3.30 0.72 -10.53
N GLU A 78 -2.47 1.25 -9.63
CA GLU A 78 -1.22 1.89 -10.01
C GLU A 78 -0.25 0.85 -10.57
N ALA A 79 0.24 1.08 -11.78
CA ALA A 79 1.21 0.18 -12.41
C ALA A 79 2.60 0.39 -11.78
N PRO A 80 3.34 -0.68 -11.42
CA PRO A 80 4.71 -0.53 -10.94
C PRO A 80 5.61 0.08 -12.01
N GLU A 81 6.37 1.13 -11.64
CA GLU A 81 7.37 1.74 -12.54
C GLU A 81 8.49 0.75 -12.90
N VAL A 82 8.83 -0.13 -11.95
CA VAL A 82 9.84 -1.18 -12.13
C VAL A 82 9.14 -2.54 -12.10
N ALA A 83 9.04 -3.15 -13.27
CA ALA A 83 8.53 -4.50 -13.46
C ALA A 83 9.48 -5.31 -14.36
N ASP A 84 9.23 -6.62 -14.44
CA ASP A 84 9.89 -7.48 -15.42
C ASP A 84 9.44 -7.08 -16.83
N GLU A 85 10.42 -6.92 -17.73
CA GLU A 85 10.15 -6.63 -19.13
C GLU A 85 9.53 -7.88 -19.81
N PRO A 86 8.69 -7.71 -20.85
CA PRO A 86 8.19 -8.84 -21.62
C PRO A 86 9.34 -9.69 -22.18
N GLY A 87 9.35 -10.98 -21.83
CA GLY A 87 10.41 -11.91 -22.24
C GLY A 87 11.66 -11.88 -21.35
N ALA A 88 11.60 -11.23 -20.17
CA ALA A 88 12.67 -11.32 -19.18
C ALA A 88 12.94 -12.78 -18.81
N VAL A 89 14.23 -13.14 -18.78
CA VAL A 89 14.70 -14.50 -18.46
C VAL A 89 15.22 -14.56 -17.03
N ASP A 90 15.28 -15.75 -16.44
CA ASP A 90 15.96 -15.87 -15.15
C ASP A 90 17.47 -15.67 -15.32
N LEU A 91 18.04 -14.79 -14.49
CA LEU A 91 19.47 -14.57 -14.40
C LEU A 91 20.13 -15.86 -13.88
N PRO A 92 21.08 -16.47 -14.62
CA PRO A 92 21.83 -17.62 -14.12
C PRO A 92 22.71 -17.23 -12.93
N SER A 93 23.32 -18.23 -12.28
CA SER A 93 24.28 -17.97 -11.21
C SER A 93 25.43 -17.09 -11.71
N VAL A 94 25.65 -15.97 -11.03
CA VAL A 94 26.63 -14.96 -11.42
C VAL A 94 27.98 -15.20 -10.75
N ALA A 95 29.06 -15.05 -11.52
CA ALA A 95 30.42 -14.88 -11.01
C ALA A 95 30.62 -13.49 -10.40
N GLY A 96 29.83 -12.49 -10.82
CA GLY A 96 29.75 -11.18 -10.19
C GLY A 96 30.56 -10.07 -10.87
N LYS A 97 30.83 -10.19 -12.17
CA LYS A 97 31.36 -9.06 -12.96
C LYS A 97 30.25 -8.03 -13.18
N ILE A 98 30.50 -6.77 -12.85
CA ILE A 98 29.55 -5.66 -13.01
C ILE A 98 30.09 -4.68 -14.04
N GLU A 99 29.22 -4.19 -14.91
CA GLU A 99 29.60 -3.21 -15.94
C GLU A 99 28.54 -2.11 -16.07
N PHE A 100 28.99 -0.86 -15.99
CA PHE A 100 28.21 0.35 -16.30
C PHE A 100 28.76 0.94 -17.61
N ARG A 101 27.88 1.19 -18.58
CA ARG A 101 28.20 1.72 -19.91
C ARG A 101 27.45 3.03 -20.16
N ASN A 102 28.18 4.15 -20.12
CA ASN A 102 27.73 5.51 -20.46
C ASN A 102 26.41 5.88 -19.76
N VAL A 103 26.25 5.49 -18.50
CA VAL A 103 25.00 5.63 -17.75
C VAL A 103 24.73 7.10 -17.46
N THR A 104 23.60 7.59 -17.96
CA THR A 104 23.05 8.91 -17.63
C THR A 104 21.64 8.70 -17.09
N PHE A 105 21.36 9.22 -15.89
CA PHE A 105 20.10 8.94 -15.18
C PHE A 105 19.63 10.15 -14.38
N SER A 106 18.33 10.44 -14.46
CA SER A 106 17.61 11.43 -13.65
C SER A 106 16.43 10.75 -12.95
N TYR A 107 16.13 11.16 -11.71
CA TYR A 107 14.96 10.65 -10.97
C TYR A 107 13.62 11.14 -11.52
N SER A 108 13.64 12.22 -12.30
CA SER A 108 12.49 12.75 -13.03
C SER A 108 13.00 13.47 -14.28
N PRO A 109 12.25 13.50 -15.39
CA PRO A 109 12.60 14.26 -16.58
C PRO A 109 12.85 15.76 -16.31
N GLU A 110 12.23 16.31 -15.27
CA GLU A 110 12.34 17.73 -14.90
C GLU A 110 13.57 18.03 -14.02
N LEU A 111 14.20 16.99 -13.46
CA LEU A 111 15.34 17.13 -12.56
C LEU A 111 16.67 16.99 -13.31
N PRO A 112 17.74 17.67 -12.85
CA PRO A 112 19.07 17.47 -13.40
C PRO A 112 19.53 16.01 -13.23
N PRO A 113 20.40 15.51 -14.12
CA PRO A 113 20.91 14.15 -14.03
C PRO A 113 21.66 13.92 -12.72
N ALA A 114 21.29 12.84 -12.02
CA ALA A 114 21.97 12.35 -10.83
C ALA A 114 23.26 11.60 -11.19
N LEU A 115 23.30 11.00 -12.39
CA LEU A 115 24.50 10.42 -13.00
C LEU A 115 24.62 10.93 -14.43
N SER A 116 25.84 11.27 -14.86
CA SER A 116 26.12 11.79 -16.19
C SER A 116 27.29 11.02 -16.79
N ASN A 117 27.02 10.26 -17.86
CA ASN A 117 28.00 9.49 -18.63
C ASN A 117 28.95 8.63 -17.78
N VAL A 118 28.40 7.86 -16.84
CA VAL A 118 29.19 7.02 -15.92
C VAL A 118 29.50 5.68 -16.57
N SER A 119 30.79 5.36 -16.68
CA SER A 119 31.30 4.11 -17.24
C SER A 119 32.37 3.50 -16.34
N PHE A 120 32.19 2.25 -15.94
CA PHE A 120 33.20 1.49 -15.21
C PHE A 120 32.90 -0.02 -15.27
N THR A 121 33.90 -0.83 -14.96
CA THR A 121 33.78 -2.28 -14.87
C THR A 121 34.43 -2.75 -13.57
N VAL A 122 33.76 -3.68 -12.89
CA VAL A 122 34.27 -4.38 -11.71
C VAL A 122 34.36 -5.85 -12.08
N ASP A 123 35.57 -6.40 -12.09
CA ASP A 123 35.75 -7.83 -12.34
C ASP A 123 35.24 -8.67 -11.17
N ALA A 124 34.83 -9.90 -11.46
CA ALA A 124 34.37 -10.86 -10.48
C ALA A 124 35.37 -11.01 -9.32
N GLY A 125 34.85 -10.98 -8.09
CA GLY A 125 35.66 -11.09 -6.87
C GLY A 125 36.49 -9.86 -6.50
N LYS A 126 36.36 -8.73 -7.23
CA LYS A 126 37.02 -7.48 -6.88
C LYS A 126 36.13 -6.60 -6.00
N THR A 127 36.78 -5.81 -5.15
CA THR A 127 36.14 -4.79 -4.32
C THR A 127 36.31 -3.42 -4.96
N LEU A 128 35.21 -2.71 -5.18
CA LEU A 128 35.21 -1.32 -5.64
C LEU A 128 34.76 -0.40 -4.51
N ALA A 129 35.51 0.67 -4.26
CA ALA A 129 35.09 1.77 -3.40
C ALA A 129 34.67 2.97 -4.26
N ILE A 130 33.44 3.45 -4.10
CA ILE A 130 32.92 4.64 -4.78
C ILE A 130 32.88 5.79 -3.78
N VAL A 131 33.73 6.80 -3.99
CA VAL A 131 33.88 7.96 -3.11
C VAL A 131 33.58 9.26 -3.84
N GLY A 132 33.11 10.27 -3.11
CA GLY A 132 32.74 11.55 -3.68
C GLY A 132 31.90 12.40 -2.73
N ARG A 133 31.77 13.69 -3.03
CA ARG A 133 30.98 14.64 -2.23
C ARG A 133 29.51 14.25 -2.15
N THR A 134 28.78 14.75 -1.16
CA THR A 134 27.32 14.61 -1.11
C THR A 134 26.68 15.09 -2.42
N GLY A 135 25.70 14.35 -2.92
CA GLY A 135 25.06 14.64 -4.22
C GLY A 135 25.81 14.14 -5.46
N SER A 136 26.97 13.49 -5.32
CA SER A 136 27.73 12.97 -6.48
C SER A 136 27.16 11.69 -7.13
N GLY A 137 25.92 11.30 -6.81
CA GLY A 137 25.26 10.13 -7.41
C GLY A 137 25.66 8.74 -6.89
N LYS A 138 26.49 8.63 -5.83
CA LYS A 138 26.96 7.33 -5.30
C LYS A 138 25.83 6.37 -4.97
N SER A 139 24.83 6.84 -4.23
CA SER A 139 23.67 6.04 -3.85
C SER A 139 22.85 5.66 -5.08
N THR A 140 22.80 6.52 -6.10
CA THR A 140 22.11 6.24 -7.37
C THR A 140 22.73 5.02 -8.08
N ILE A 141 24.05 4.84 -8.04
CA ILE A 141 24.70 3.66 -8.65
C ILE A 141 24.17 2.36 -8.01
N VAL A 142 24.06 2.33 -6.68
CA VAL A 142 23.51 1.17 -5.94
C VAL A 142 22.03 0.99 -6.28
N SER A 143 21.25 2.08 -6.33
CA SER A 143 19.84 2.02 -6.69
C SER A 143 19.58 1.51 -8.11
N LEU A 144 20.44 1.84 -9.06
CA LEU A 144 20.34 1.33 -10.44
C LEU A 144 20.76 -0.14 -10.53
N LEU A 145 21.86 -0.52 -9.86
CA LEU A 145 22.35 -1.90 -9.86
C LEU A 145 21.33 -2.88 -9.26
N THR A 146 20.61 -2.45 -8.22
CA THR A 146 19.56 -3.23 -7.54
C THR A 146 18.18 -3.14 -8.21
N ARG A 147 18.10 -2.39 -9.32
CA ARG A 147 16.84 -1.99 -9.98
C ARG A 147 15.79 -1.50 -8.99
N LEU A 148 16.18 -0.63 -8.06
CA LEU A 148 15.22 0.24 -7.36
C LEU A 148 14.68 1.32 -8.31
N TYR A 149 15.51 1.74 -9.27
CA TYR A 149 15.10 2.49 -10.45
C TYR A 149 15.61 1.78 -11.70
N ASN A 150 14.89 1.91 -12.82
CA ASN A 150 15.36 1.34 -14.07
C ASN A 150 16.51 2.17 -14.64
N PRO A 151 17.69 1.57 -14.92
CA PRO A 151 18.72 2.25 -15.69
C PRO A 151 18.28 2.40 -17.16
N PRO A 152 18.99 3.22 -17.95
CA PRO A 152 18.85 3.18 -19.40
C PRO A 152 19.03 1.75 -19.95
N PRO A 153 18.26 1.32 -20.97
CA PRO A 153 18.47 0.00 -21.61
C PRO A 153 19.90 -0.17 -22.10
N GLY A 154 20.46 -1.38 -21.96
CA GLY A 154 21.79 -1.71 -22.47
C GLY A 154 22.93 -0.99 -21.76
N SER A 155 22.72 -0.54 -20.52
CA SER A 155 23.69 0.32 -19.81
C SER A 155 24.25 -0.25 -18.52
N VAL A 156 23.58 -1.22 -17.87
CA VAL A 156 24.09 -1.88 -16.66
C VAL A 156 23.99 -3.39 -16.84
N PHE A 157 25.10 -4.08 -16.61
CA PHE A 157 25.22 -5.51 -16.84
C PHE A 157 25.80 -6.24 -15.62
N ILE A 158 25.37 -7.48 -15.45
CA ILE A 158 26.00 -8.46 -14.56
C ILE A 158 26.37 -9.69 -15.40
N ASP A 159 27.66 -10.03 -15.42
CA ASP A 159 28.24 -11.10 -16.24
C ASP A 159 27.78 -11.07 -17.72
N GLY A 160 27.67 -9.85 -18.26
CA GLY A 160 27.25 -9.63 -19.65
C GLY A 160 25.74 -9.66 -19.90
N HIS A 161 24.92 -9.98 -18.90
CA HIS A 161 23.46 -9.89 -18.99
C HIS A 161 22.99 -8.49 -18.61
N ASP A 162 22.20 -7.84 -19.47
CA ASP A 162 21.55 -6.58 -19.12
C ASP A 162 20.56 -6.83 -17.99
N ILE A 163 20.70 -6.10 -16.89
CA ILE A 163 19.85 -6.29 -15.72
C ILE A 163 18.36 -6.00 -15.98
N ARG A 164 18.03 -5.27 -17.07
CA ARG A 164 16.64 -5.05 -17.51
C ARG A 164 16.03 -6.25 -18.23
N GLN A 165 16.84 -7.13 -18.78
CA GLN A 165 16.39 -8.30 -19.55
C GLN A 165 16.24 -9.56 -18.70
N VAL A 166 16.48 -9.45 -17.39
CA VAL A 166 16.30 -10.54 -16.44
C VAL A 166 15.19 -10.25 -15.44
N THR A 167 14.63 -11.31 -14.86
CA THR A 167 13.60 -11.18 -13.83
C THR A 167 14.16 -10.48 -12.59
N LEU A 168 13.40 -9.55 -12.01
CA LEU A 168 13.78 -8.80 -10.81
C LEU A 168 14.09 -9.72 -9.63
N LYS A 169 13.35 -10.82 -9.53
CA LYS A 169 13.56 -11.84 -8.51
C LYS A 169 14.94 -12.49 -8.66
N SER A 170 15.26 -13.06 -9.83
CA SER A 170 16.54 -13.74 -10.06
C SER A 170 17.75 -12.79 -9.93
N LEU A 171 17.57 -11.51 -10.26
CA LEU A 171 18.58 -10.47 -10.01
C LEU A 171 18.79 -10.24 -8.51
N ARG A 172 17.71 -9.98 -7.76
CA ARG A 172 17.80 -9.58 -6.34
C ARG A 172 18.16 -10.74 -5.42
N ASP A 173 17.82 -11.98 -5.78
CA ASP A 173 18.22 -13.18 -5.05
C ASP A 173 19.76 -13.37 -5.03
N GLN A 174 20.48 -12.72 -5.96
CA GLN A 174 21.94 -12.79 -6.08
C GLN A 174 22.65 -11.53 -5.55
N LEU A 175 21.90 -10.57 -4.98
CA LEU A 175 22.44 -9.31 -4.45
C LEU A 175 22.24 -9.23 -2.92
N GLY A 176 23.34 -8.98 -2.20
CA GLY A 176 23.29 -8.59 -0.79
C GLY A 176 23.45 -7.07 -0.66
N VAL A 177 22.54 -6.41 0.07
CA VAL A 177 22.58 -4.96 0.30
C VAL A 177 22.56 -4.68 1.80
N VAL A 178 23.51 -3.88 2.28
CA VAL A 178 23.53 -3.37 3.64
C VAL A 178 23.21 -1.87 3.57
N PRO A 179 22.03 -1.43 4.05
CA PRO A 179 21.63 -0.03 4.00
C PRO A 179 22.46 0.84 4.96
N GLN A 180 22.50 2.15 4.70
CA GLN A 180 23.18 3.11 5.56
C GLN A 180 22.53 3.20 6.95
N GLU A 181 21.20 3.14 7.01
CA GLU A 181 20.43 3.08 8.25
C GLU A 181 19.81 1.69 8.37
N ALA A 182 20.14 0.98 9.46
CA ALA A 182 19.55 -0.33 9.73
C ALA A 182 18.11 -0.17 10.22
N PHE A 183 17.22 -1.03 9.72
CA PHE A 183 15.83 -1.11 10.16
C PHE A 183 15.60 -2.44 10.90
N LEU A 184 14.95 -2.38 12.06
CA LEU A 184 14.52 -3.57 12.80
C LEU A 184 13.01 -3.67 12.78
N PHE A 185 12.51 -4.82 12.37
CA PHE A 185 11.10 -5.17 12.49
C PHE A 185 10.73 -5.38 13.96
N SER A 186 9.48 -5.06 14.31
CA SER A 186 8.87 -5.25 15.64
C SER A 186 8.69 -6.74 15.98
N THR A 187 9.80 -7.45 16.14
CA THR A 187 9.92 -8.88 16.38
C THR A 187 11.24 -9.17 17.11
N THR A 188 11.56 -10.45 17.36
CA THR A 188 12.81 -10.82 18.05
C THR A 188 14.05 -10.51 17.20
N ILE A 189 15.21 -10.33 17.85
CA ILE A 189 16.50 -10.15 17.14
C ILE A 189 16.81 -11.35 16.24
N GLY A 190 16.56 -12.57 16.72
CA GLY A 190 16.73 -13.79 15.91
C GLY A 190 15.89 -13.76 14.63
N LYS A 191 14.64 -13.30 14.69
CA LYS A 191 13.79 -13.13 13.51
C LYS A 191 14.24 -12.00 12.57
N ASN A 192 14.85 -10.93 13.10
CA ASN A 192 15.47 -9.91 12.27
C ASN A 192 16.73 -10.44 11.55
N ILE A 193 17.56 -11.25 12.22
CA ILE A 193 18.72 -11.91 11.59
C ILE A 193 18.27 -12.92 10.52
N ALA A 194 17.21 -13.68 10.82
CA ALA A 194 16.61 -14.65 9.91
C ALA A 194 15.68 -14.04 8.85
N PHE A 195 15.63 -12.71 8.69
CA PHE A 195 14.61 -12.04 7.87
C PHE A 195 14.52 -12.56 6.42
N ALA A 196 15.62 -13.03 5.85
CA ALA A 196 15.63 -13.58 4.49
C ALA A 196 14.86 -14.91 4.33
N SER A 197 14.61 -15.66 5.41
CA SER A 197 13.84 -16.90 5.39
C SER A 197 13.40 -17.30 6.80
N ASP A 198 12.11 -17.61 6.97
CA ASP A 198 11.57 -18.09 8.25
C ASP A 198 12.09 -19.49 8.65
N ASP A 199 12.76 -20.21 7.73
CA ASP A 199 13.18 -21.61 7.92
C ASP A 199 14.64 -21.76 8.40
N TYR A 200 15.30 -20.68 8.82
CA TYR A 200 16.68 -20.79 9.31
C TYR A 200 16.74 -21.53 10.67
N PRO A 201 17.52 -22.62 10.77
CA PRO A 201 17.76 -23.27 12.05
C PRO A 201 18.42 -22.31 13.04
N GLU A 202 18.07 -22.40 14.32
CA GLU A 202 18.60 -21.52 15.38
C GLU A 202 20.13 -21.45 15.40
N LYS A 203 20.81 -22.58 15.22
CA LYS A 203 22.29 -22.64 15.11
C LYS A 203 22.86 -21.79 13.98
N ARG A 204 22.12 -21.64 12.87
CA ARG A 204 22.54 -20.82 11.73
C ARG A 204 22.38 -19.34 12.05
N ILE A 205 21.31 -18.98 12.77
CA ILE A 205 21.08 -17.62 13.27
C ILE A 205 22.20 -17.22 14.23
N GLU A 206 22.54 -18.08 15.19
CA GLU A 206 23.68 -17.87 16.10
C GLU A 206 24.99 -17.71 15.34
N HIS A 207 25.26 -18.55 14.35
CA HIS A 207 26.44 -18.45 13.52
C HIS A 207 26.51 -17.10 12.79
N PHE A 208 25.42 -16.62 12.20
CA PHE A 208 25.38 -15.32 11.55
C PHE A 208 25.55 -14.16 12.54
N ALA A 209 24.96 -14.25 13.74
CA ALA A 209 25.18 -13.29 14.82
C ALA A 209 26.67 -13.21 15.23
N GLN A 210 27.36 -14.36 15.27
CA GLN A 210 28.79 -14.42 15.58
C GLN A 210 29.64 -13.83 14.46
N VAL A 211 29.37 -14.16 13.20
CA VAL A 211 30.09 -13.60 12.04
C VAL A 211 29.92 -12.08 11.97
N ALA A 212 28.72 -11.58 12.24
CA ALA A 212 28.42 -10.15 12.31
C ALA A 212 28.92 -9.47 13.59
N GLN A 213 29.51 -10.21 14.54
CA GLN A 213 30.04 -9.71 15.82
C GLN A 213 28.99 -9.08 16.76
N VAL A 214 27.72 -9.48 16.65
CA VAL A 214 26.61 -8.96 17.49
C VAL A 214 26.05 -10.01 18.47
N HIS A 215 26.66 -11.19 18.56
CA HIS A 215 26.16 -12.27 19.43
C HIS A 215 26.31 -12.00 20.93
N LYS A 216 27.20 -11.08 21.32
CA LYS A 216 27.52 -10.78 22.73
C LYS A 216 26.87 -9.49 23.24
N ASP A 217 26.18 -8.77 22.36
CA ASP A 217 25.48 -7.52 22.67
C ASP A 217 24.06 -7.81 23.17
#